data_AF-A0A9D3AIN6-F1
#
_entry.id   AF-A0A9D3AIN6-F1
#
_cell.length_a   1.000
_cell.length_b   1.000
_cell.length_c   1.000
_cell.angle_alpha   90.00
_cell.angle_beta   90.00
_cell.angle_gamma   90.00
#
_symmetry.space_group_name_H-M   'P 1'
#
loop_
_entity.id
_entity.type
_entity.pdbx_description
1 polymer ?
#
loop_
_entity_poly.entity_id
_entity_poly.type
_entity_poly.pdbx_seq_one_letter_code
_entity_poly.pdbx_strand_id
1 'polypeptide(L)' 'MKRVPTLMYEAEFQDFLDKQKRAVEEMKKDGVDYMSRVCRLWGRVTATAGEENELCFTASQLDQIFDLAK' A
#
# COMPACT_ATOMS: atom_id res chain seq x y z
N MET A 1 9.41 26.35 3.09
CA MET A 1 10.29 25.17 3.06
C MET A 1 9.77 24.21 2.00
N LYS A 2 10.64 23.63 1.15
CA LYS A 2 10.24 22.48 0.32
C LYS A 2 10.00 21.29 1.26
N ARG A 3 8.83 20.65 1.17
CA ARG A 3 8.51 19.45 1.95
C ARG A 3 9.27 18.27 1.36
N VAL A 4 9.92 17.50 2.23
CA VAL A 4 10.66 16.30 1.87
C VAL A 4 9.81 15.13 2.33
N PRO A 5 9.37 14.25 1.43
CA PRO A 5 8.70 13.02 1.81
C PRO A 5 9.57 12.20 2.78
N THR A 6 8.96 11.66 3.82
CA THR A 6 9.70 10.85 4.81
C THR A 6 9.60 9.39 4.42
N LEU A 7 10.75 8.70 4.42
CA LEU A 7 10.80 7.26 4.20
C LEU A 7 10.08 6.54 5.35
N MET A 8 9.19 5.60 5.02
CA MET A 8 8.54 4.75 6.02
C MET A 8 9.55 3.79 6.65
N TYR A 9 9.68 3.82 7.98
CA TYR A 9 10.56 2.90 8.70
C TYR A 9 10.01 1.46 8.68
N GLU A 10 10.88 0.47 8.87
CA GLU A 10 10.51 -0.94 8.75
C GLU A 10 9.34 -1.33 9.67
N ALA A 11 9.33 -0.88 10.93
CA ALA A 11 8.23 -1.17 11.85
C ALA A 11 6.88 -0.58 11.39
N GLU A 12 6.91 0.67 10.90
CA GLU A 12 5.71 1.33 10.35
C GLU A 12 5.24 0.64 9.06
N PHE A 13 6.18 0.14 8.26
CA PHE A 13 5.90 -0.62 7.06
C PHE A 13 5.25 -1.97 7.37
N GLN A 14 5.72 -2.71 8.37
CA GLN A 14 5.09 -3.97 8.77
C GLN A 14 3.64 -3.75 9.25
N ASP A 15 3.40 -2.71 10.04
CA ASP A 15 2.05 -2.32 10.46
C ASP A 15 1.15 -1.93 9.28
N PHE A 16 1.70 -1.21 8.30
CA PHE A 16 1.00 -0.87 7.06
C PHE A 16 0.68 -2.12 6.24
N LEU A 17 1.64 -3.02 6.08
CA LEU A 17 1.51 -4.25 5.31
C LEU A 17 0.44 -5.17 5.90
N ASP A 18 0.37 -5.29 7.23
CA ASP A 18 -0.65 -6.07 7.91
C ASP A 18 -2.06 -5.50 7.73
N LYS A 19 -2.20 -4.17 7.64
CA LYS A 19 -3.48 -3.53 7.25
C LYS A 19 -3.86 -3.88 5.81
N GLN A 20 -2.90 -3.88 4.88
CA GLN A 20 -3.19 -4.26 3.49
C GLN A 20 -3.55 -5.75 3.35
N LYS A 21 -2.86 -6.65 4.08
CA LYS A 21 -3.20 -8.09 4.13
C LYS A 21 -4.65 -8.31 4.54
N ARG A 22 -5.11 -7.68 5.63
CA ARG A 22 -6.50 -7.78 6.09
C ARG A 22 -7.50 -7.36 5.01
N ALA A 23 -7.21 -6.27 4.33
CA ALA A 23 -8.11 -5.78 3.29
C ALA A 23 -8.11 -6.64 2.02
N VAL A 24 -7.00 -7.29 1.67
CA VAL A 24 -7.00 -8.28 0.59
C VAL A 24 -7.87 -9.48 0.96
N GLU A 25 -7.82 -9.94 2.20
CA GLU A 25 -8.68 -11.04 2.67
C GLU A 25 -10.17 -10.68 2.60
N GLU A 26 -10.53 -9.41 2.84
CA GLU A 26 -11.88 -8.90 2.59
C GLU A 26 -12.22 -8.91 1.09
N MET A 27 -11.33 -8.42 0.23
CA MET A 27 -11.54 -8.44 -1.23
C MET A 27 -11.71 -9.87 -1.79
N LYS A 28 -11.00 -10.85 -1.22
CA LYS A 28 -11.16 -12.27 -1.59
C LYS A 28 -12.54 -12.79 -1.21
N LYS A 29 -13.07 -12.42 -0.03
CA LYS A 29 -14.43 -12.77 0.39
C LYS A 29 -15.48 -12.12 -0.52
N ASP A 30 -15.21 -10.91 -0.97
CA ASP A 30 -16.07 -10.17 -1.91
C ASP A 30 -15.99 -10.69 -3.36
N GLY A 31 -15.13 -11.68 -3.64
CA GLY A 31 -15.00 -12.29 -4.97
C GLY A 31 -14.27 -11.42 -6.00
N VAL A 32 -13.43 -10.49 -5.54
CA VAL A 32 -12.71 -9.55 -6.42
C VAL A 32 -11.54 -10.26 -7.13
N ASP A 33 -11.43 -10.09 -8.45
CA ASP A 33 -10.36 -10.67 -9.26
C ASP A 33 -8.97 -10.04 -8.98
N TYR A 34 -7.92 -10.67 -9.51
CA TYR A 34 -6.52 -10.21 -9.34
C TYR A 34 -6.33 -8.76 -9.80
N MET A 35 -6.79 -8.40 -11.01
CA MET A 35 -6.58 -7.06 -11.57
C MET A 35 -7.26 -5.98 -10.73
N SER A 36 -8.46 -6.26 -10.26
CA SER A 36 -9.22 -5.36 -9.39
C SER A 36 -8.56 -5.22 -8.01
N ARG A 37 -7.97 -6.28 -7.45
CA ARG A 37 -7.17 -6.22 -6.22
C ARG A 37 -5.93 -5.33 -6.39
N VAL A 38 -5.16 -5.52 -7.47
CA VAL A 38 -3.98 -4.69 -7.79
C VAL A 38 -4.35 -3.21 -7.90
N CYS A 39 -5.38 -2.87 -8.68
CA CYS A 39 -5.82 -1.48 -8.87
C CYS A 39 -6.24 -0.83 -7.55
N ARG A 40 -6.94 -1.57 -6.68
CA ARG A 40 -7.35 -1.07 -5.35
C ARG A 40 -6.16 -0.87 -4.41
N LEU A 41 -5.19 -1.78 -4.40
CA LEU A 41 -3.96 -1.62 -3.62
C LEU A 41 -3.15 -0.42 -4.13
N TRP A 42 -3.00 -0.27 -5.44
CA TRP A 42 -2.35 0.90 -6.04
C TRP A 42 -3.02 2.19 -5.59
N GLY A 43 -4.34 2.30 -5.75
CA GLY A 43 -5.09 3.49 -5.36
C GLY A 43 -4.93 3.85 -3.88
N ARG A 44 -4.80 2.86 -2.98
CA ARG A 44 -4.55 3.07 -1.55
C ARG A 44 -3.12 3.53 -1.26
N VAL A 45 -2.14 2.97 -1.95
CA VAL A 45 -0.73 3.37 -1.83
C VAL A 45 -0.53 4.81 -2.30
N THR A 46 -1.22 5.21 -3.37
CA THR A 46 -1.13 6.57 -3.93
C THR A 46 -2.15 7.54 -3.35
N ALA A 47 -3.00 7.12 -2.42
CA ALA A 47 -4.07 7.97 -1.88
C ALA A 47 -3.55 9.22 -1.18
N THR A 48 -2.35 9.13 -0.58
CA THR A 48 -1.71 10.25 0.12
C THR A 48 -0.74 11.04 -0.76
N ALA A 49 -0.66 10.74 -2.06
CA ALA A 49 0.23 11.46 -2.97
C ALA A 49 -0.16 12.94 -3.04
N GLY A 50 0.78 13.82 -2.72
CA GLY A 50 0.54 15.26 -2.61
C GLY A 50 -0.16 15.74 -1.32
N GLU A 51 -0.47 14.86 -0.37
CA GLU A 51 -1.00 15.23 0.96
C GLU A 51 0.11 15.56 1.98
N GLU A 52 -0.26 16.08 3.14
CA GLU A 52 0.68 16.37 4.24
C GLU A 52 1.42 15.12 4.76
N ASN A 53 0.81 13.95 4.63
CA ASN A 53 1.36 12.65 5.03
C ASN A 53 1.68 11.77 3.82
N GLU A 54 2.30 12.36 2.80
CA GLU A 54 2.77 11.61 1.63
C GLU A 54 3.73 10.50 2.06
N LEU A 55 3.40 9.28 1.67
CA LEU A 55 4.18 8.09 2.03
C LEU A 55 5.23 7.82 0.95
N CYS A 56 6.48 7.63 1.37
CA CYS A 56 7.52 7.12 0.48
C CYS A 56 7.84 5.66 0.79
N PHE A 57 7.66 4.83 -0.23
CA PHE A 57 8.02 3.43 -0.24
C PHE A 57 9.26 3.21 -1.09
N THR A 58 10.13 2.29 -0.67
CA THR A 58 11.17 1.77 -1.56
C THR A 58 10.53 0.86 -2.63
N ALA A 59 11.27 0.59 -3.71
CA ALA A 59 10.82 -0.37 -4.73
C ALA A 59 10.51 -1.76 -4.11
N SER A 60 11.34 -2.24 -3.18
CA SER A 60 11.12 -3.53 -2.52
C SER A 60 9.90 -3.55 -1.60
N GLN A 61 9.51 -2.41 -1.03
CA GLN A 61 8.28 -2.28 -0.24
C GLN A 61 7.05 -2.27 -1.16
N LEU A 62 7.13 -1.61 -2.32
CA LEU A 62 6.08 -1.66 -3.35
C LEU A 62 5.86 -3.08 -3.87
N ASP A 63 6.94 -3.81 -4.16
CA ASP A 63 6.86 -5.21 -4.59
C ASP A 63 6.12 -6.08 -3.56
N GLN A 64 6.45 -5.94 -2.28
CA GLN A 64 5.77 -6.66 -1.19
C GLN A 64 4.28 -6.31 -1.08
N ILE A 65 3.91 -5.05 -1.32
CA ILE A 65 2.50 -4.63 -1.31
C ILE A 65 1.76 -5.25 -2.49
N PHE A 66 2.33 -5.23 -3.69
CA PHE A 66 1.66 -5.76 -4.89
C PHE A 66 1.64 -7.29 -4.94
N ASP A 67 2.58 -7.95 -4.28
CA ASP A 67 2.56 -9.41 -4.10
C ASP A 67 1.33 -9.88 -3.32
N LEU A 68 0.74 -9.04 -2.47
CA LEU A 68 -0.51 -9.35 -1.77
C LEU A 68 -1.69 -9.56 -2.72
N ALA A 69 -1.63 -8.94 -3.91
CA ALA A 69 -2.73 -9.00 -4.87
C ALA A 69 -2.82 -10.35 -5.58
N LYS A 70 -1.75 -11.17 -5.57
CA LYS A 70 -1.68 -12.51 -6.19
C LYS A 70 -2.78 -13.40 -5.59
#